data_AF-A0A2E0FDJ6-F1
#
_entry.id   AF-A0A2E0FDJ6-F1
#
_cell.length_a   1.000
_cell.length_b   1.000
_cell.length_c   1.000
_cell.angle_alpha   90.00
_cell.angle_beta   90.00
_cell.angle_gamma   90.00
#
_symmetry.space_group_name_H-M   'P 1'
#
loop_
_entity.id
_entity.type
_entity.pdbx_description
1 polymer ?
#
loop_
_entity_poly.entity_id
_entity_poly.type
_entity_poly.pdbx_seq_one_letter_code
_entity_poly.pdbx_strand_id
1 'polypeptide(L)' 'MVGQNVTDDQGRRQGEWSKKWKNGVTRYKGQFLNDKPVGTFYYWYESGEPQTVLAYSAGGHIAHC' A
#
# COMPACT_ATOMS: atom_id res chain seq x y z
N MET A 1 14.40 -9.46 -6.99
CA MET A 1 13.03 -9.82 -7.42
C MET A 1 12.16 -9.68 -6.18
N VAL A 2 11.61 -8.49 -5.89
CA VAL A 2 10.84 -8.28 -4.65
C VAL A 2 9.43 -8.80 -4.91
N GLY A 3 9.10 -9.96 -4.33
CA GLY A 3 7.78 -10.58 -4.43
C GLY A 3 6.70 -9.71 -3.79
N GLN A 4 5.46 -9.87 -4.23
CA GLN A 4 4.30 -9.24 -3.60
C GLN A 4 3.99 -9.96 -2.28
N ASN A 5 3.50 -9.22 -1.27
CA ASN A 5 3.13 -9.74 0.07
C ASN A 5 4.27 -10.41 0.85
N VAL A 6 5.46 -9.79 0.91
CA VAL A 6 6.56 -10.32 1.72
C VAL A 6 6.33 -9.95 3.19
N THR A 7 6.59 -10.88 4.10
CA THR A 7 6.75 -10.59 5.53
C THR A 7 8.18 -10.91 5.93
N ASP A 8 8.75 -10.15 6.87
CA ASP A 8 10.05 -10.48 7.45
C ASP A 8 9.94 -11.58 8.51
N ASP A 9 11.09 -12.01 9.07
CA ASP A 9 11.18 -13.04 10.12
C ASP A 9 10.45 -12.66 11.41
N GLN A 10 10.05 -11.39 11.57
CA GLN A 10 9.26 -10.89 12.68
C GLN A 10 7.76 -10.79 12.34
N GLY A 11 7.35 -11.25 11.15
CA GLY A 11 5.97 -11.17 10.66
C GLY A 11 5.53 -9.79 10.20
N ARG A 12 6.46 -8.83 10.08
CA ARG A 12 6.13 -7.47 9.63
C ARG A 12 6.01 -7.43 8.13
N ARG A 13 5.01 -6.70 7.64
CA ARG A 13 4.73 -6.58 6.20
C ARG A 13 5.80 -5.74 5.51
N GLN A 14 6.29 -6.26 4.39
CA GLN A 14 7.33 -5.70 3.54
C GLN A 14 6.89 -5.76 2.06
N GLY A 15 7.27 -4.76 1.28
CA GLY A 15 7.05 -4.73 -0.17
C GLY A 15 5.64 -4.31 -0.59
N GLU A 16 5.24 -4.70 -1.79
CA GLU A 16 3.94 -4.33 -2.37
C GLU A 16 2.82 -5.22 -1.84
N TRP A 17 1.76 -4.57 -1.38
CA TRP A 17 0.53 -5.20 -0.91
C TRP A 17 -0.64 -4.74 -1.76
N SER A 18 -1.45 -5.70 -2.19
CA SER A 18 -2.71 -5.41 -2.85
C SER A 18 -3.79 -6.32 -2.32
N LYS A 19 -4.98 -5.76 -2.13
CA LYS A 19 -6.17 -6.51 -1.75
C LYS A 19 -7.22 -6.31 -2.81
N LYS A 20 -7.90 -7.38 -3.17
CA LYS A 20 -9.04 -7.36 -4.09
C LYS A 20 -10.34 -7.59 -3.32
N TRP A 21 -11.42 -6.99 -3.81
CA TRP A 21 -12.78 -7.32 -3.43
C TRP A 21 -13.15 -8.73 -3.91
N LYS A 22 -14.22 -9.32 -3.37
CA LYS A 22 -14.73 -10.62 -3.85
C LYS A 22 -15.07 -10.59 -5.34
N ASN A 23 -15.41 -9.41 -5.85
CA ASN A 23 -15.76 -9.18 -7.25
C ASN A 23 -14.53 -9.06 -8.18
N GLY A 24 -13.31 -9.18 -7.64
CA GLY A 24 -12.06 -9.12 -8.42
C GLY A 24 -11.46 -7.72 -8.58
N VAL A 25 -12.22 -6.66 -8.26
CA VAL A 25 -11.75 -5.27 -8.27
C VAL A 25 -10.69 -5.04 -7.18
N THR A 26 -9.63 -4.31 -7.49
CA THR A 26 -8.59 -3.95 -6.50
C THR A 26 -9.18 -3.02 -5.45
N ARG A 27 -9.29 -3.47 -4.20
CA ARG A 27 -9.76 -2.66 -3.07
C ARG A 27 -8.72 -1.63 -2.66
N TYR A 28 -7.47 -2.07 -2.51
CA TYR A 28 -6.36 -1.16 -2.29
C TYR A 28 -5.06 -1.76 -2.81
N LYS A 29 -4.12 -0.88 -3.13
CA LYS A 29 -2.74 -1.21 -3.49
C LYS A 29 -1.81 -0.19 -2.84
N GLY A 30 -0.77 -0.66 -2.17
CA GLY A 30 0.22 0.19 -1.53
C GLY A 30 1.49 -0.59 -1.19
N GLN A 31 2.45 0.07 -0.55
CA GLN A 31 3.69 -0.55 -0.10
C GLN A 31 3.77 -0.51 1.42
N PHE A 32 4.30 -1.59 2.00
CA PHE A 32 4.60 -1.65 3.43
C PHE A 32 6.09 -1.83 3.62
N LEU A 33 6.63 -1.15 4.63
CA LEU A 33 8.01 -1.28 5.06
C LEU A 33 8.02 -1.34 6.59
N ASN A 34 8.47 -2.47 7.14
CA ASN A 34 8.47 -2.74 8.58
C ASN A 34 7.08 -2.56 9.22
N ASP A 35 6.04 -3.09 8.58
CA ASP A 35 4.63 -2.97 8.99
C ASP A 35 4.04 -1.55 8.90
N LYS A 36 4.81 -0.57 8.40
CA LYS A 36 4.34 0.80 8.17
C LYS A 36 3.97 1.01 6.70
N PRO A 37 2.83 1.65 6.41
CA PRO A 37 2.51 2.05 5.04
C PRO A 37 3.53 3.10 4.56
N VAL A 38 4.11 2.85 3.39
CA VAL A 38 5.05 3.76 2.72
C VAL A 38 4.70 3.89 1.24
N GLY A 39 5.09 5.00 0.63
CA GLY A 39 4.77 5.30 -0.77
C GLY A 39 3.30 5.65 -0.97
N THR A 40 2.77 5.38 -2.15
CA THR A 40 1.41 5.78 -2.53
C THR A 40 0.44 4.61 -2.37
N PHE A 41 -0.58 4.84 -1.55
CA PHE A 41 -1.73 3.96 -1.38
C PHE A 41 -2.87 4.42 -2.27
N TYR A 42 -3.32 3.53 -3.12
CA TYR A 42 -4.48 3.70 -3.95
C TYR A 42 -5.61 2.88 -3.38
N TYR A 43 -6.77 3.50 -3.18
CA TYR A 43 -8.01 2.86 -2.78
C TYR A 43 -9.01 2.97 -3.92
N TRP A 44 -9.75 1.90 -4.18
CA TRP A 44 -10.86 1.91 -5.12
C TRP A 44 -12.13 1.34 -4.48
N TYR A 45 -13.26 1.85 -4.92
CA TYR A 45 -14.57 1.33 -4.56
C TYR A 45 -14.80 -0.07 -5.15
N GLU A 46 -15.80 -0.78 -4.63
CA GLU A 46 -16.22 -2.08 -5.17
C GLU A 46 -16.73 -1.98 -6.62
N SER A 47 -17.15 -0.78 -7.05
CA SER A 47 -17.50 -0.45 -8.44
C SER A 47 -16.29 -0.37 -9.38
N GLY A 48 -15.06 -0.23 -8.86
CA GLY A 48 -13.84 -0.02 -9.65
C GLY A 48 -13.41 1.43 -9.77
N GLU A 49 -14.21 2.38 -9.27
CA GLU A 49 -13.85 3.79 -9.29
C GLU A 49 -12.75 4.14 -8.28
N PRO A 50 -11.81 5.04 -8.63
CA PRO A 50 -10.79 5.49 -7.69
C PRO A 50 -11.45 6.21 -6.53
N GLN A 51 -11.21 5.71 -5.32
CA GLN A 51 -11.78 6.27 -4.09
C GLN A 51 -10.89 7.38 -3.54
N THR A 52 -9.63 7.07 -3.28
CA THR A 52 -8.70 7.99 -2.62
C THR A 52 -7.27 7.53 -2.87
N VAL A 53 -6.38 8.49 -3.02
CA VAL A 53 -4.94 8.25 -3.11
C VAL A 53 -4.27 8.91 -1.89
N LEU A 54 -3.60 8.11 -1.09
CA LEU A 54 -2.90 8.54 0.13
C LEU A 54 -1.40 8.33 -0.07
N ALA A 55 -0.61 9.40 0.00
CA ALA A 55 0.84 9.30 -0.02
C ALA A 55 1.39 9.26 1.42
N TYR A 56 2.10 8.19 1.75
CA TYR A 56 2.78 8.01 3.03
C TYR A 56 4.29 8.12 2.83
N SER A 57 4.89 9.19 3.32
CA SER A 57 6.34 9.37 3.29
C SER A 57 6.99 8.50 4.37
N ALA A 58 7.90 7.61 3.96
CA ALA A 58 8.63 6.71 4.87
C ALA A 58 9.52 7.44 5.89
N GLY A 59 9.84 8.71 5.62
CA GLY A 59 10.49 9.63 6.55
C GLY A 59 9.80 10.99 6.43
N GLY A 60 9.23 11.48 7.52
CA GLY A 60 8.59 12.78 7.57
C GLY A 60 9.60 13.91 7.33
N HIS A 61 9.88 14.22 6.08
CA HIS A 61 10.50 15.47 5.67
C HIS A 61 9.75 15.99 4.46
N ILE A 62 8.55 16.51 4.71
CA ILE A 62 7.98 17.51 3.80
C ILE A 62 8.79 18.78 4.09
N ALA A 63 9.96 18.91 3.47
CA ALA A 63 10.66 20.19 3.41
C ALA A 63 9.88 21.07 2.43
N HIS A 64 8.92 21.82 2.93
CA HIS A 64 8.51 23.05 2.26
C HIS A 64 9.61 24.08 2.55
N CYS A 65 10.39 24.41 1.52
CA CYS A 65 11.07 25.70 1.46
C CYS A 65 10.14 26.73 0.83
#